data_AF-A0AAN8IEF1-F1
#
_entry.id   AF-A0AAN8IEF1-F1
#
_cell.length_a   1.000
_cell.length_b   1.000
_cell.length_c   1.000
_cell.angle_alpha   90.00
_cell.angle_beta   90.00
_cell.angle_gamma   90.00
#
_symmetry.space_group_name_H-M   'P 1'
#
loop_
_entity.id
_entity.type
_entity.pdbx_description
1 polymer ?
#
loop_
_entity_poly.entity_id
_entity_poly.type
_entity_poly.pdbx_seq_one_letter_code
_entity_poly.pdbx_strand_id
1 'polypeptide(L)'
;MYFNHAAQGGIPTLRASFLGAMSLLSTIRRKSSVTGAGTVSGTIPNKAKKLVMQEWPRVLECQPDLFSIAWSNSAARSNSVKKAFGIGVNENPADNETFMKVWPSVQDFFHKLVRTYFL
;
A
#
# COMPACT_ATOMS: atom_id res chain seq x y z
N MET A 1 -39.28 3.66 26.68
CA MET A 1 -38.17 4.46 27.25
C MET A 1 -36.91 3.63 27.21
N TYR A 2 -35.84 4.21 26.66
CA TYR A 2 -34.42 3.85 26.73
C TYR A 2 -33.98 2.40 26.46
N PHE A 3 -33.23 2.23 25.38
CA PHE A 3 -32.00 1.45 25.42
C PHE A 3 -30.88 2.24 24.73
N ASN A 4 -29.80 2.46 25.46
CA ASN A 4 -28.58 3.10 25.01
C ASN A 4 -27.41 2.17 25.36
N HIS A 5 -26.45 2.11 24.44
CA HIS A 5 -25.05 1.70 24.56
C HIS A 5 -24.67 0.24 24.87
N ALA A 6 -24.03 -0.40 23.86
CA ALA A 6 -22.56 -0.56 23.76
C ALA A 6 -22.12 -1.99 23.40
N ALA A 7 -21.50 -2.14 22.23
CA ALA A 7 -20.39 -3.08 21.98
C ALA A 7 -19.79 -2.81 20.60
N GLN A 8 -18.89 -1.84 20.47
CA GLN A 8 -17.92 -1.80 19.38
C GLN A 8 -16.57 -2.23 19.95
N GLY A 9 -16.34 -3.55 19.98
CA GLY A 9 -15.02 -4.15 20.11
C GLY A 9 -14.43 -4.33 18.71
N GLY A 10 -13.40 -3.56 18.38
CA GLY A 10 -12.76 -3.58 17.06
C GLY A 10 -11.32 -3.11 17.14
N ILE A 11 -10.44 -4.03 17.55
CA ILE A 11 -8.98 -4.09 17.42
C ILE A 11 -8.31 -2.82 16.80
N PRO A 12 -7.76 -1.90 17.62
CA PRO A 12 -7.04 -0.72 17.13
C PRO A 12 -5.61 -0.99 16.63
N THR A 13 -5.07 -2.20 16.78
CA THR A 13 -3.63 -2.47 16.62
C THR A 13 -3.18 -2.73 15.18
N LEU A 14 -4.05 -3.22 14.30
CA LEU A 14 -3.72 -3.49 12.88
C LEU A 14 -3.67 -2.23 12.00
N ARG A 15 -4.32 -1.14 12.44
CA ARG A 15 -4.26 0.16 11.75
C ARG A 15 -2.89 0.84 11.89
N ALA A 16 -2.17 0.60 12.98
CA ALA A 16 -0.89 1.25 13.26
C ALA A 16 0.25 0.73 12.38
N SER A 17 0.28 -0.56 12.05
CA SER A 17 1.38 -1.18 11.29
C SER A 17 1.37 -0.79 9.81
N PHE A 18 0.19 -0.62 9.20
CA PHE A 18 0.07 -0.13 7.82
C PHE A 18 0.34 1.37 7.69
N LEU A 19 -0.02 2.16 8.71
CA LEU A 19 0.40 3.55 8.79
C LEU A 19 1.93 3.65 8.93
N GLY A 20 2.58 2.73 9.64
CA GLY A 20 4.04 2.64 9.73
C GLY A 20 4.72 2.33 8.40
N ALA A 21 4.21 1.34 7.65
CA ALA A 21 4.73 0.99 6.33
C ALA A 21 4.53 2.11 5.28
N MET A 22 3.42 2.84 5.37
CA MET A 22 3.16 4.02 4.53
C MET A 22 3.90 5.29 5.02
N SER A 23 4.25 5.37 6.30
CA SER A 23 5.03 6.48 6.88
C SER A 23 6.49 6.47 6.42
N LEU A 24 7.04 5.29 6.08
CA LEU A 24 8.35 5.16 5.45
C LEU A 24 8.39 5.79 4.05
N LEU A 25 7.24 5.91 3.38
CA LEU A 25 7.13 6.51 2.04
C LEU A 25 6.71 8.00 2.08
N SER A 26 6.22 8.52 3.21
CA SER A 26 5.73 9.90 3.32
C SER A 26 6.76 10.94 3.77
N THR A 27 7.96 10.55 4.19
CA THR A 27 9.02 11.50 4.62
C THR A 27 9.83 12.10 3.45
N ILE A 28 9.42 11.86 2.21
CA ILE A 28 9.98 12.55 1.04
C ILE A 28 9.01 13.68 0.64
N ARG A 29 8.86 14.68 1.52
CA ARG A 29 8.13 15.92 1.22
C ARG A 29 9.10 17.09 1.05
N ARG A 30 9.64 17.17 -0.17
CA ARG A 30 9.94 18.38 -0.96
C ARG A 30 10.41 19.64 -0.19
N LYS A 31 11.73 19.88 -0.15
CA LYS A 31 12.28 21.25 -0.27
C LYS A 31 12.61 21.45 -1.76
N SER A 32 11.93 22.39 -2.39
CA SER A 32 12.10 22.71 -3.81
C SER A 32 13.33 23.61 -3.98
N SER A 33 14.29 23.14 -4.77
CA SER A 33 15.05 24.00 -5.68
C SER A 33 15.33 23.16 -6.93
N VAL A 34 14.79 23.62 -8.05
CA VAL A 34 15.12 23.11 -9.39
C VAL A 34 16.62 23.25 -9.61
N THR A 35 17.33 22.14 -9.83
CA THR A 35 18.42 21.99 -10.80
C THR A 35 18.62 20.50 -11.08
N GLY A 36 18.53 20.11 -12.36
CA GLY A 36 19.19 18.91 -12.90
C GLY A 36 18.34 17.64 -12.96
N ALA A 37 18.17 17.12 -14.17
CA ALA A 37 17.95 15.71 -14.41
C ALA A 37 19.08 14.93 -13.71
N GLY A 38 18.81 14.38 -12.54
CA GLY A 38 19.77 13.67 -11.70
C GLY A 38 19.35 12.21 -11.56
N THR A 39 20.19 11.32 -12.05
CA THR A 39 20.12 9.86 -11.93
C THR A 39 19.61 9.44 -10.55
N VAL A 40 18.38 8.88 -10.48
CA VAL A 40 17.89 8.21 -9.27
C VAL A 40 18.55 6.83 -9.20
N SER A 41 19.87 6.79 -9.01
CA SER A 41 20.57 5.58 -8.59
C SER A 41 20.84 5.72 -7.09
N GLY A 42 19.76 5.64 -6.31
CA GLY A 42 19.85 5.45 -4.87
C GLY A 42 20.01 3.97 -4.61
N THR A 43 21.24 3.48 -4.55
CA THR A 43 21.52 2.09 -4.21
C THR A 43 20.84 1.76 -2.88
N ILE A 44 19.94 0.77 -2.87
CA ILE A 44 19.23 0.38 -1.64
C ILE A 44 20.25 -0.12 -0.63
N PRO A 45 20.32 0.44 0.60
CA PRO A 45 21.29 0.04 1.61
C PRO A 45 21.18 -1.45 1.93
N ASN A 46 22.31 -2.14 2.08
CA ASN A 46 22.34 -3.58 2.36
C ASN A 46 21.54 -3.97 3.62
N LYS A 47 21.52 -3.10 4.64
CA LYS A 47 20.69 -3.30 5.84
C LYS A 47 19.18 -3.32 5.51
N ALA A 48 18.74 -2.40 4.65
CA ALA A 48 17.35 -2.37 4.20
C ALA A 48 17.01 -3.60 3.35
N LYS A 49 17.94 -4.04 2.49
CA LYS A 49 17.75 -5.27 1.71
C LYS A 49 17.53 -6.49 2.58
N LYS A 50 18.39 -6.69 3.59
CA LYS A 50 18.26 -7.81 4.55
C LYS A 50 16.93 -7.80 5.29
N LEU A 51 16.46 -6.63 5.72
CA LEU A 51 15.16 -6.49 6.37
C LEU A 51 14.02 -6.89 5.43
N VAL A 52 14.05 -6.44 4.17
CA VAL A 52 13.05 -6.84 3.18
C VAL A 52 13.06 -8.34 2.96
N MET A 53 14.22 -8.97 2.76
CA MET A 53 14.30 -10.43 2.57
C MET A 53 13.73 -11.21 3.75
N GLN A 54 14.00 -10.76 4.97
CA GLN A 54 13.58 -11.44 6.19
C GLN A 54 12.08 -11.28 6.45
N GLU A 55 11.54 -10.07 6.29
CA GLU A 55 10.17 -9.76 6.68
C GLU A 55 9.17 -10.00 5.55
N TRP A 56 9.60 -9.96 4.28
CA TRP A 56 8.70 -10.11 3.14
C TRP A 56 7.85 -11.39 3.17
N PRO A 57 8.42 -12.59 3.41
CA PRO A 57 7.61 -13.81 3.50
C PRO A 57 6.61 -13.75 4.66
N ARG A 58 7.05 -13.26 5.83
CA ARG A 58 6.22 -13.17 7.05
C ARG A 58 5.02 -12.25 6.86
N VAL A 59 5.23 -11.13 6.18
CA VAL A 59 4.15 -10.17 5.87
C VAL A 59 3.09 -10.82 4.99
N LEU A 60 3.50 -11.61 3.99
CA LEU A 60 2.57 -12.31 3.09
C LEU A 60 1.84 -13.47 3.77
N GLU A 61 2.51 -14.19 4.67
CA GLU A 61 1.88 -15.24 5.49
C GLU A 61 0.82 -14.66 6.45
N CYS A 62 1.12 -13.53 7.10
CA CYS A 62 0.19 -12.86 7.99
C CYS A 62 -0.99 -12.21 7.27
N GLN A 63 -0.80 -11.72 6.04
CA GLN A 63 -1.83 -11.01 5.28
C GLN A 63 -1.78 -11.39 3.79
N PRO A 64 -2.43 -12.50 3.39
CA PRO A 64 -2.41 -12.97 2.00
C PRO A 64 -3.08 -11.98 1.02
N ASP A 65 -4.10 -11.26 1.48
CA ASP A 65 -4.84 -10.27 0.66
C ASP A 65 -4.23 -8.86 0.70
N LEU A 66 -2.96 -8.73 1.14
CA LEU A 66 -2.25 -7.46 1.30
C LEU A 66 -2.41 -6.54 0.08
N PHE A 67 -2.17 -7.08 -1.11
CA PHE A 67 -2.19 -6.30 -2.34
C PHE A 67 -3.59 -5.89 -2.76
N SER A 68 -4.58 -6.78 -2.61
CA SER A 68 -5.98 -6.45 -2.86
C SER A 68 -6.44 -5.28 -1.98
N ILE A 69 -6.13 -5.35 -0.68
CA ILE A 69 -6.48 -4.32 0.30
C ILE A 69 -5.74 -3.01 -0.01
N ALA A 70 -4.43 -3.07 -0.25
CA ALA A 70 -3.62 -1.90 -0.58
C ALA A 70 -4.10 -1.23 -1.88
N TRP A 71 -4.47 -2.02 -2.88
CA TRP A 71 -4.98 -1.57 -4.17
C TRP A 71 -6.32 -0.86 -4.00
N SER A 72 -7.30 -1.48 -3.34
CA SER A 72 -8.60 -0.84 -3.04
C SER A 72 -8.42 0.45 -2.23
N ASN A 73 -7.60 0.42 -1.19
CA ASN A 73 -7.29 1.60 -0.37
C ASN A 73 -6.61 2.73 -1.14
N SER A 74 -5.94 2.44 -2.26
CA SER A 74 -5.33 3.48 -3.10
C SER A 74 -6.40 4.33 -3.80
N ALA A 75 -7.43 3.69 -4.36
CA ALA A 75 -8.55 4.37 -5.00
C ALA A 75 -9.51 4.97 -3.96
N ALA A 76 -9.73 4.33 -2.82
CA ALA A 76 -10.62 4.85 -1.78
C ALA A 76 -10.14 6.21 -1.24
N ARG A 77 -8.82 6.46 -1.27
CA ARG A 77 -8.19 7.70 -0.80
C ARG A 77 -7.87 8.71 -1.91
N SER A 78 -8.15 8.38 -3.18
CA SER A 78 -7.72 9.21 -4.30
C SER A 78 -8.79 9.32 -5.40
N ASN A 79 -9.40 10.51 -5.49
CA ASN A 79 -10.37 10.82 -6.53
C ASN A 79 -9.77 10.78 -7.94
N SER A 80 -8.47 11.05 -8.10
CA SER A 80 -7.81 10.96 -9.41
C SER A 80 -7.65 9.50 -9.86
N VAL A 81 -7.36 8.59 -8.93
CA VAL A 81 -7.34 7.15 -9.22
C VAL A 81 -8.76 6.68 -9.57
N LYS A 82 -9.77 7.04 -8.77
CA LYS A 82 -11.16 6.71 -9.09
C LYS A 82 -11.54 7.17 -10.50
N LYS A 83 -11.24 8.42 -10.84
CA LYS A 83 -11.52 8.99 -12.17
C LYS A 83 -10.78 8.25 -13.29
N ALA A 84 -9.51 7.90 -13.09
CA ALA A 84 -8.71 7.20 -14.09
C ALA A 84 -9.26 5.80 -14.43
N PHE A 85 -9.90 5.14 -13.48
CA PHE A 85 -10.48 3.81 -13.63
C PHE A 85 -12.01 3.81 -13.78
N GLY A 86 -12.63 4.99 -13.93
CA GLY A 86 -14.08 5.11 -14.11
C GLY A 86 -14.92 4.75 -12.88
N ILE A 87 -14.32 4.76 -11.69
CA ILE A 87 -14.99 4.47 -10.41
C ILE A 87 -15.73 5.72 -9.95
N GLY A 88 -17.00 5.57 -9.56
CA GLY A 88 -17.80 6.67 -9.00
C GLY A 88 -17.20 7.24 -7.71
N VAL A 89 -17.42 8.54 -7.45
CA VAL A 89 -16.86 9.22 -6.26
C VAL A 89 -17.30 8.53 -4.96
N ASN A 90 -18.55 8.06 -4.90
CA ASN A 90 -19.12 7.35 -3.76
C ASN A 90 -19.11 5.82 -3.91
N GLU A 91 -18.57 5.31 -5.01
CA GLU A 91 -18.44 3.88 -5.24
C GLU A 91 -17.25 3.34 -4.45
N ASN A 92 -17.43 2.16 -3.88
CA ASN A 92 -16.37 1.42 -3.22
C ASN A 92 -15.49 0.72 -4.29
N PRO A 93 -14.18 1.02 -4.36
CA PRO A 93 -13.29 0.43 -5.36
C PRO A 93 -13.23 -1.10 -5.33
N ALA A 94 -13.50 -1.73 -4.18
CA ALA A 94 -13.52 -3.19 -4.06
C ALA A 94 -14.65 -3.83 -4.85
N ASP A 95 -15.73 -3.10 -5.12
CA ASP A 95 -16.90 -3.59 -5.86
C ASP A 95 -16.73 -3.41 -7.39
N ASN A 96 -15.68 -2.68 -7.81
CA ASN A 96 -15.38 -2.45 -9.22
C ASN A 96 -14.51 -3.58 -9.79
N GLU A 97 -15.12 -4.53 -10.49
CA GLU A 97 -14.42 -5.71 -11.01
C GLU A 97 -13.24 -5.37 -11.93
N THR A 98 -13.41 -4.39 -12.82
CA THR A 98 -12.36 -3.99 -13.77
C THR A 98 -11.13 -3.46 -13.04
N PHE A 99 -11.34 -2.63 -12.02
CA PHE A 99 -10.26 -2.12 -11.19
C PHE A 99 -9.60 -3.24 -10.37
N MET A 100 -10.38 -4.15 -9.80
CA MET A 100 -9.87 -5.24 -8.97
C MET A 100 -9.16 -6.34 -9.76
N LYS A 101 -9.35 -6.44 -11.08
CA LYS A 101 -8.55 -7.35 -11.92
C LYS A 101 -7.07 -6.97 -12.04
N VAL A 102 -6.69 -5.75 -11.64
CA VAL A 102 -5.32 -5.23 -11.83
C VAL A 102 -4.36 -5.62 -10.70
N TRP A 103 -4.84 -5.70 -9.45
CA TRP A 103 -3.96 -5.93 -8.30
C TRP A 103 -3.13 -7.22 -8.36
N PRO A 104 -3.60 -8.36 -8.94
CA PRO A 104 -2.77 -9.56 -9.02
C PRO A 104 -1.51 -9.34 -9.86
N SER A 105 -1.61 -8.60 -10.97
CA SER A 105 -0.45 -8.27 -11.80
C SER A 105 0.53 -7.34 -11.07
N VAL A 106 0.02 -6.44 -10.23
CA VAL A 106 0.85 -5.59 -9.37
C VAL A 106 1.56 -6.44 -8.32
N GLN A 107 0.87 -7.37 -7.67
CA GLN A 107 1.48 -8.31 -6.73
C GLN A 107 2.62 -9.10 -7.38
N ASP A 108 2.38 -9.68 -8.55
CA ASP A 108 3.40 -10.44 -9.29
C ASP A 108 4.62 -9.59 -9.66
N PHE A 109 4.40 -8.32 -10.02
CA PHE A 109 5.47 -7.38 -10.27
C PHE A 109 6.34 -7.16 -9.02
N PHE A 110 5.75 -6.95 -7.85
CA PHE A 110 6.50 -6.80 -6.61
C PHE A 110 7.22 -8.09 -6.20
N HIS A 111 6.60 -9.26 -6.37
CA HIS A 111 7.26 -10.55 -6.15
C HIS A 111 8.49 -10.73 -7.04
N LYS A 112 8.39 -10.34 -8.31
CA LYS A 112 9.55 -10.33 -9.23
C LYS A 112 10.62 -9.36 -8.76
N LEU A 113 10.26 -8.14 -8.37
CA LEU A 113 11.23 -7.15 -7.87
C LEU A 113 11.98 -7.66 -6.63
N VAL A 114 11.27 -8.22 -5.65
CA VAL A 114 11.90 -8.77 -4.45
C VAL A 114 12.83 -9.93 -4.82
N ARG A 115 12.39 -10.84 -5.68
CA ARG A 115 13.22 -11.96 -6.14
C ARG A 115 14.45 -11.52 -6.94
N THR A 116 14.35 -10.49 -7.76
CA THR A 116 15.44 -10.06 -8.66
C THR A 116 16.47 -9.18 -7.96
N TYR A 117 16.06 -8.34 -7.01
CA TYR A 117 16.92 -7.31 -6.43
C TYR A 117 17.29 -7.53 -4.96
N PHE A 118 16.63 -8.49 -4.29
CA PHE A 118 16.79 -8.72 -2.86
C PHE A 118 17.12 -10.17 -2.51
N LEU A 119 16.55 -11.17 -3.20
CA LEU A 119 16.93 -12.58 -3.07
C LEU A 119 18.07 -12.94 -4.03
#